data_AF-A0AAU2T0P8-F1
#
_entry.id   AF-A0AAU2T0P8-F1
#
_cell.length_a   1.000
_cell.length_b   1.000
_cell.length_c   1.000
_cell.angle_alpha   90.00
_cell.angle_beta   90.00
_cell.angle_gamma   90.00
#
_symmetry.space_group_name_H-M   'P 1'
#
loop_
_entity.id
_entity.type
_entity.pdbx_description
1 polymer ?
#
loop_
_entity_poly.entity_id
_entity_poly.type
_entity_poly.pdbx_seq_one_letter_code
_entity_poly.pdbx_strand_id
1 'polypeptide(L)'
;MGSTGFMIALSVLLIVGAVAGVVAQRRAARTRRPAGRPGRPGRSGRSGRPGRPGRSGASGPSGLSDLDAEAEANHWLIRLGGGLVPPGARAWAGADEAAGRALTSAAECHRAARARLSGARTAGEYEEVTRVAKEGLEHLRSARAALGQPASAAVDGPALPRAARVPAVGAGCAVTSR
;
A
#
# COMPACT_ATOMS: atom_id res chain seq x y z
N MET A 1 25.61 17.42 -26.82
CA MET A 1 24.73 16.90 -25.75
C MET A 1 24.68 17.93 -24.62
N GLY A 2 23.52 18.51 -24.35
CA GLY A 2 23.36 19.49 -23.26
C GLY A 2 23.58 18.87 -21.89
N SER A 3 24.20 19.61 -20.98
CA SER A 3 24.47 19.25 -19.59
C SER A 3 23.24 18.75 -18.83
N THR A 4 22.04 19.21 -19.21
CA THR A 4 20.76 18.70 -18.71
C THR A 4 20.46 17.27 -19.12
N GLY A 5 20.77 16.87 -20.35
CA GLY A 5 20.60 15.48 -20.82
C GLY A 5 21.55 14.51 -20.11
N PHE A 6 22.77 14.95 -19.80
CA PHE A 6 23.74 14.15 -19.05
C PHE A 6 23.30 13.94 -17.59
N MET A 7 22.77 14.98 -16.95
CA MET A 7 22.23 14.87 -15.58
C MET A 7 21.03 13.92 -15.52
N ILE A 8 20.13 13.97 -16.53
CA ILE A 8 19.00 13.04 -16.61
C ILE A 8 19.48 11.60 -16.80
N ALA A 9 20.43 11.36 -17.72
CA ALA A 9 20.97 10.04 -17.97
C ALA A 9 21.68 9.44 -16.74
N LEU A 10 22.49 10.24 -16.05
CA LEU A 10 23.14 9.83 -14.80
C LEU A 10 22.13 9.52 -13.70
N SER A 11 21.09 10.35 -13.56
CA SER A 11 20.06 10.16 -12.54
C SER A 11 19.30 8.86 -12.77
N VAL A 12 18.89 8.57 -14.02
CA VAL A 12 18.24 7.31 -14.39
C VAL A 12 19.18 6.12 -14.15
N LEU A 13 20.45 6.23 -14.55
CA LEU A 13 21.44 5.17 -14.36
C LEU A 13 21.64 4.85 -12.86
N LEU A 14 21.67 5.87 -12.01
CA LEU A 14 21.84 5.73 -10.57
C LEU A 14 20.62 5.05 -9.93
N ILE A 15 19.41 5.44 -10.33
CA ILE A 15 18.16 4.82 -9.87
C ILE A 15 18.12 3.33 -10.27
N VAL A 16 18.42 3.01 -11.52
CA VAL A 16 18.46 1.63 -12.02
C VAL A 16 19.52 0.80 -11.29
N GLY A 17 20.71 1.36 -11.09
CA GLY A 17 21.79 0.71 -10.34
C GLY A 17 21.42 0.41 -8.88
N ALA A 18 20.78 1.35 -8.20
CA ALA A 18 20.34 1.18 -6.81
C ALA A 18 19.27 0.08 -6.68
N VAL A 19 18.29 0.05 -7.59
CA VAL A 19 17.24 -0.98 -7.60
C VAL A 19 17.83 -2.37 -7.90
N ALA A 20 18.75 -2.47 -8.87
CA ALA A 20 19.43 -3.72 -9.20
C ALA A 20 20.28 -4.24 -8.02
N GLY A 21 21.02 -3.34 -7.35
CA GLY A 21 21.81 -3.67 -6.16
C GLY A 21 20.96 -4.23 -5.01
N VAL A 22 19.82 -3.60 -4.72
CA VAL A 22 18.89 -4.06 -3.66
C VAL A 22 18.29 -5.44 -3.98
N VAL A 23 17.97 -5.72 -5.25
CA VAL A 23 17.44 -7.02 -5.68
C VAL A 23 18.51 -8.12 -5.60
N ALA A 24 19.76 -7.82 -5.99
CA ALA A 24 20.88 -8.74 -5.85
C ALA A 24 21.19 -9.05 -4.38
N GLN A 25 21.14 -8.04 -3.50
CA GLN A 25 21.41 -8.19 -2.07
C GLN A 25 20.34 -9.03 -1.36
N ARG A 26 19.07 -8.88 -1.75
CA ARG A 26 17.98 -9.74 -1.25
C ARG A 26 18.10 -11.20 -1.73
N ARG A 27 18.67 -11.46 -2.90
CA ARG A 27 18.95 -12.84 -3.38
C ARG A 27 20.14 -13.46 -2.66
N ALA A 28 21.22 -12.71 -2.42
CA ALA A 28 22.39 -13.19 -1.69
C ALA A 28 22.11 -13.51 -0.21
N ALA A 29 21.18 -12.79 0.43
CA ALA A 29 20.74 -13.08 1.78
C ALA A 29 19.99 -14.43 1.91
N ARG A 30 19.41 -14.95 0.83
CA ARG A 30 18.66 -16.23 0.84
C ARG A 30 19.53 -17.46 0.64
N THR A 31 20.77 -17.31 0.16
CA THR A 31 21.68 -18.45 -0.11
C THR A 31 22.66 -18.74 1.02
N ARG A 32 22.74 -17.90 2.06
CA ARG A 32 23.48 -18.22 3.29
C ARG A 32 22.61 -19.03 4.26
N ARG A 33 22.26 -20.25 3.85
CA ARG A 33 21.89 -21.31 4.78
C ARG A 33 23.21 -21.96 5.24
N PRO A 34 23.66 -21.81 6.50
CA PRO A 34 24.87 -22.48 6.94
C PRO A 34 24.66 -24.00 6.86
N ALA A 35 25.43 -24.64 6.00
CA ALA A 35 25.55 -26.08 5.90
C ALA A 35 26.04 -26.66 7.25
N GLY A 36 25.57 -27.87 7.53
CA GLY A 36 25.67 -28.55 8.82
C GLY A 36 27.07 -28.65 9.41
N ARG A 37 27.10 -28.59 10.75
CA ARG A 37 28.24 -29.05 11.55
C ARG A 37 28.21 -30.59 11.64
N PRO A 38 29.32 -31.29 11.37
CA PRO A 38 29.41 -32.71 11.66
C PRO A 38 29.37 -32.95 13.18
N GLY A 39 28.65 -33.99 13.59
CA GLY A 39 28.46 -34.38 14.98
C GLY A 39 29.76 -34.76 15.68
N ARG A 40 29.89 -34.35 16.96
CA ARG A 40 30.95 -34.82 17.88
C ARG A 40 30.44 -36.03 18.66
N PRO A 41 31.27 -37.06 18.88
CA PRO A 41 30.88 -38.20 19.70
C PRO A 41 30.77 -37.81 21.18
N GLY A 42 29.89 -38.54 21.87
CA GLY A 42 29.47 -38.30 23.24
C GLY A 42 30.59 -38.41 24.27
N ARG A 43 30.52 -37.53 25.28
CA ARG A 43 31.30 -37.64 26.51
C ARG A 43 30.33 -37.81 27.67
N SER A 44 30.32 -39.00 28.24
CA SER A 44 29.64 -39.31 29.50
C SER A 44 30.30 -38.59 30.68
N GLY A 45 29.46 -38.24 31.66
CA GLY A 45 29.88 -38.08 33.06
C GLY A 45 30.36 -36.70 33.50
N ARG A 46 29.43 -35.82 33.92
CA ARG A 46 29.65 -35.01 35.12
C ARG A 46 28.31 -34.58 35.73
N SER A 47 28.05 -35.10 36.92
CA SER A 47 27.00 -34.71 37.83
C SER A 47 27.16 -33.24 38.30
N GLY A 48 26.02 -32.60 38.53
CA GLY A 48 25.87 -31.56 39.56
C GLY A 48 26.31 -30.14 39.22
N ARG A 49 25.37 -29.33 38.69
CA ARG A 49 25.19 -27.93 39.11
C ARG A 49 23.72 -27.56 38.90
N PRO A 50 22.99 -27.05 39.92
CA PRO A 50 21.68 -26.46 39.67
C PRO A 50 21.86 -25.31 38.68
N GLY A 51 21.04 -25.34 37.63
CA GLY A 51 21.02 -24.31 36.61
C GLY A 51 20.81 -22.95 37.27
N ARG A 52 21.57 -21.96 36.83
CA ARG A 52 21.16 -20.56 36.99
C ARG A 52 19.73 -20.44 36.48
N PRO A 53 18.79 -19.80 37.19
CA PRO A 53 17.50 -19.51 36.60
C PRO A 53 17.77 -18.76 35.29
N GLY A 54 17.31 -19.37 34.20
CA GLY A 54 17.26 -18.69 32.92
C GLY A 54 16.54 -17.38 33.14
N ARG A 55 17.02 -16.33 32.47
CA ARG A 55 16.35 -15.04 32.36
C ARG A 55 15.08 -15.24 31.51
N SER A 56 14.16 -16.03 32.03
CA SER A 56 12.83 -16.34 31.52
C SER A 56 11.88 -15.50 32.36
N GLY A 57 11.69 -14.25 31.96
CA GLY A 57 10.98 -13.28 32.80
C GLY A 57 10.41 -12.09 32.06
N ALA A 58 10.03 -12.25 30.79
CA ALA A 58 9.24 -11.23 30.08
C ALA A 58 8.17 -11.82 29.15
N SER A 59 7.80 -13.10 29.31
CA SER A 59 6.69 -13.70 28.56
C SER A 59 5.54 -13.99 29.52
N GLY A 60 4.96 -12.91 30.06
CA GLY A 60 3.57 -12.93 30.51
C GLY A 60 2.63 -12.87 29.31
N PRO A 61 1.29 -12.89 29.52
CA PRO A 61 0.29 -12.74 28.46
C PRO A 61 0.55 -11.50 27.58
N SER A 62 1.09 -10.42 28.15
CA SER A 62 1.47 -9.19 27.43
C SER A 62 2.44 -9.42 26.28
N GLY A 63 3.44 -10.30 26.44
CA GLY A 63 4.42 -10.55 25.39
C GLY A 63 3.84 -11.36 24.21
N LEU A 64 2.85 -12.20 24.46
CA LEU A 64 2.11 -12.88 23.39
C LEU A 64 1.16 -11.90 22.67
N SER A 65 0.50 -11.01 23.41
CA SER A 65 -0.36 -9.96 22.85
C SER A 65 0.42 -8.95 21.99
N ASP A 66 1.64 -8.56 22.41
CA ASP A 66 2.49 -7.66 21.62
C ASP A 66 2.89 -8.28 20.28
N LEU A 67 3.21 -9.59 20.27
CA LEU A 67 3.56 -10.32 19.05
C LEU A 67 2.37 -10.49 18.11
N ASP A 68 1.17 -10.72 18.65
CA ASP A 68 -0.07 -10.80 17.86
C ASP A 68 -0.41 -9.44 17.23
N ALA A 69 -0.33 -8.37 18.02
CA ALA A 69 -0.52 -7.00 17.53
C ALA A 69 0.52 -6.62 16.46
N GLU A 70 1.79 -7.02 16.63
CA GLU A 70 2.83 -6.84 15.62
C GLU A 70 2.53 -7.58 14.32
N ALA A 71 2.09 -8.85 14.42
CA ALA A 71 1.75 -9.67 13.26
C ALA A 71 0.58 -9.06 12.47
N GLU A 72 -0.44 -8.58 13.19
CA GLU A 72 -1.60 -7.91 12.60
C GLU A 72 -1.18 -6.59 11.92
N ALA A 73 -0.37 -5.76 12.59
CA ALA A 73 0.14 -4.51 12.00
C ALA A 73 0.91 -4.77 10.69
N ASN A 74 1.78 -5.79 10.67
CA ASN A 74 2.51 -6.19 9.47
C ASN A 74 1.57 -6.71 8.38
N HIS A 75 0.56 -7.50 8.75
CA HIS A 75 -0.44 -8.02 7.81
C HIS A 75 -1.18 -6.89 7.09
N TRP A 76 -1.69 -5.90 7.83
CA TRP A 76 -2.36 -4.74 7.25
C TRP A 76 -1.43 -3.88 6.40
N LEU A 77 -0.17 -3.71 6.79
CA LEU A 77 0.82 -2.95 6.03
C LEU A 77 1.16 -3.61 4.68
N ILE A 78 1.31 -4.95 4.67
CA ILE A 78 1.51 -5.73 3.43
C ILE A 78 0.28 -5.61 2.53
N ARG A 79 -0.93 -5.72 3.10
CA ARG A 79 -2.18 -5.56 2.34
C ARG A 79 -2.28 -4.17 1.71
N LEU A 80 -1.98 -3.11 2.47
CA LEU A 80 -1.98 -1.73 1.96
C LEU A 80 -0.93 -1.55 0.87
N GLY A 81 0.30 -1.99 1.10
CA GLY A 81 1.39 -1.90 0.13
C GLY A 81 1.08 -2.64 -1.18
N GLY A 82 0.48 -3.83 -1.10
CA GLY A 82 0.00 -4.57 -2.27
C GLY A 82 -1.16 -3.89 -2.99
N GLY A 83 -1.99 -3.15 -2.26
CA GLY A 83 -3.10 -2.38 -2.82
C GLY A 83 -2.68 -1.12 -3.58
N LEU A 84 -1.49 -0.58 -3.30
CA LEU A 84 -0.91 0.57 -4.01
C LEU A 84 -0.30 0.22 -5.37
N VAL A 85 -0.29 -1.06 -5.76
CA VAL A 85 0.15 -1.46 -7.09
C VAL A 85 -0.73 -0.76 -8.13
N PRO A 86 -0.14 0.05 -9.03
CA PRO A 86 -0.91 0.86 -9.94
C PRO A 86 -1.78 -0.03 -10.85
N PRO A 87 -3.05 0.32 -11.05
CA PRO A 87 -3.88 -0.37 -12.03
C PRO A 87 -3.29 -0.15 -13.44
N GLY A 88 -3.65 -0.99 -14.41
CA GLY A 88 -3.11 -0.89 -15.77
C GLY A 88 -3.37 0.49 -16.41
N ALA A 89 -2.58 0.86 -17.42
CA ALA A 89 -2.60 2.19 -18.05
C ALA A 89 -4.00 2.69 -18.46
N ARG A 90 -4.90 1.78 -18.86
CA ARG A 90 -6.29 2.09 -19.22
C ARG A 90 -7.12 2.62 -18.05
N ALA A 91 -6.89 2.11 -16.84
CA ALA A 91 -7.58 2.58 -15.64
C ALA A 91 -7.10 3.99 -15.25
N TRP A 92 -5.81 4.28 -15.44
CA TRP A 92 -5.25 5.61 -15.20
C TRP A 92 -5.74 6.65 -16.20
N ALA A 93 -5.96 6.27 -17.46
CA ALA A 93 -6.49 7.18 -18.48
C ALA A 93 -7.89 7.73 -18.13
N GLY A 94 -8.64 7.03 -17.27
CA GLY A 94 -9.93 7.47 -16.74
C GLY A 94 -9.90 8.02 -15.31
N ALA A 95 -8.73 8.16 -14.70
CA ALA A 95 -8.61 8.63 -13.33
C ALA A 95 -8.90 10.13 -13.23
N ASP A 96 -9.89 10.50 -12.41
CA ASP A 96 -10.14 11.89 -12.07
C ASP A 96 -9.22 12.40 -10.94
N GLU A 97 -9.31 13.70 -10.65
CA GLU A 97 -8.50 14.35 -9.61
C GLU A 97 -8.82 13.81 -8.20
N ALA A 98 -10.06 13.38 -7.95
CA ALA A 98 -10.47 12.81 -6.66
C ALA A 98 -9.82 11.44 -6.43
N ALA A 99 -9.79 10.59 -7.47
CA ALA A 99 -9.08 9.32 -7.46
C ALA A 99 -7.57 9.54 -7.25
N GLY A 100 -6.98 10.52 -7.95
CA GLY A 100 -5.57 10.88 -7.77
C GLY A 100 -5.23 11.34 -6.34
N ARG A 101 -6.07 12.20 -5.75
CA ARG A 101 -5.93 12.63 -4.35
C ARG A 101 -6.04 11.45 -3.38
N ALA A 102 -7.06 10.59 -3.55
CA ALA A 102 -7.25 9.44 -2.68
C ALA A 102 -6.08 8.44 -2.74
N LEU A 103 -5.51 8.20 -3.92
CA LEU A 103 -4.30 7.37 -4.06
C LEU A 103 -3.09 8.00 -3.37
N THR A 104 -2.96 9.33 -3.44
CA THR A 104 -1.90 10.06 -2.74
C THR A 104 -2.04 9.92 -1.22
N SER A 105 -3.25 10.13 -0.68
CA SER A 105 -3.53 9.93 0.75
C SER A 105 -3.25 8.48 1.18
N ALA A 106 -3.64 7.48 0.38
CA ALA A 106 -3.32 6.09 0.68
C ALA A 106 -1.79 5.83 0.74
N ALA A 107 -1.02 6.43 -0.16
CA ALA A 107 0.44 6.33 -0.17
C ALA A 107 1.08 7.04 1.04
N GLU A 108 0.51 8.16 1.48
CA GLU A 108 0.89 8.85 2.70
C GLU A 108 0.64 8.00 3.94
N CYS A 109 -0.56 7.41 4.07
CA CYS A 109 -0.88 6.47 5.14
C CYS A 109 0.12 5.31 5.17
N HIS A 110 0.48 4.75 4.02
CA HIS A 110 1.49 3.67 3.97
C HIS A 110 2.86 4.12 4.47
N ARG A 111 3.35 5.30 4.04
CA ARG A 111 4.62 5.87 4.54
C ARG A 111 4.57 6.13 6.04
N ALA A 112 3.48 6.70 6.53
CA ALA A 112 3.26 7.00 7.95
C ALA A 112 3.21 5.71 8.80
N ALA A 113 2.43 4.71 8.38
CA ALA A 113 2.35 3.42 9.05
C ALA A 113 3.72 2.74 9.11
N ARG A 114 4.48 2.77 8.01
CA ARG A 114 5.83 2.19 7.96
C ARG A 114 6.83 2.90 8.86
N ALA A 115 6.75 4.23 8.93
CA ALA A 115 7.59 5.02 9.84
C ALA A 115 7.30 4.66 11.31
N ARG A 116 6.01 4.58 11.68
CA ARG A 116 5.59 4.21 13.04
C ARG A 116 5.99 2.78 13.41
N LEU A 117 5.80 1.83 12.49
CA LEU A 117 6.18 0.43 12.70
C LEU A 117 7.68 0.27 13.01
N SER A 118 8.54 1.11 12.45
CA SER A 118 9.99 1.03 12.72
C SER A 118 10.36 1.30 14.19
N GLY A 119 9.55 2.13 14.87
CA GLY A 119 9.75 2.52 16.27
C GLY A 119 8.88 1.75 17.28
N ALA A 120 7.78 1.12 16.84
CA ALA A 120 6.83 0.45 17.71
C ALA A 120 7.43 -0.75 18.46
N ARG A 121 7.10 -0.89 19.74
CA ARG A 121 7.54 -1.99 20.63
C ARG A 121 6.42 -2.55 21.51
N THR A 122 5.25 -1.94 21.49
CA THR A 122 4.12 -2.29 22.35
C THR A 122 2.85 -2.54 21.53
N ALA A 123 1.93 -3.35 22.06
CA ALA A 123 0.65 -3.64 21.42
C ALA A 123 -0.11 -2.36 20.99
N GLY A 124 -0.20 -1.34 21.86
CA GLY A 124 -0.89 -0.09 21.53
C GLY A 124 -0.25 0.69 20.38
N GLU A 125 1.08 0.66 20.25
CA GLU A 125 1.76 1.27 19.10
C GLU A 125 1.52 0.47 17.81
N TYR A 126 1.45 -0.86 17.88
CA TYR A 126 1.10 -1.70 16.74
C TYR A 126 -0.37 -1.58 16.32
N GLU A 127 -1.28 -1.37 17.27
CA GLU A 127 -2.69 -1.04 16.99
C GLU A 127 -2.81 0.29 16.24
N GLU A 128 -2.01 1.29 16.63
CA GLU A 128 -1.98 2.57 15.94
C GLU A 128 -1.44 2.46 14.51
N VAL A 129 -0.42 1.61 14.27
CA VAL A 129 0.03 1.25 12.92
C VAL A 129 -1.10 0.61 12.11
N THR A 130 -1.81 -0.34 12.73
CA THR A 130 -2.96 -1.03 12.12
C THR A 130 -4.06 -0.05 11.74
N ARG A 131 -4.37 0.92 12.60
CA ARG A 131 -5.37 1.96 12.35
C ARG A 131 -5.03 2.79 11.11
N VAL A 132 -3.79 3.29 11.02
CA VAL A 132 -3.34 4.06 9.85
C VAL A 132 -3.34 3.21 8.58
N ALA A 133 -2.95 1.94 8.67
CA ALA A 133 -2.97 1.05 7.52
C ALA A 133 -4.41 0.81 7.01
N LYS A 134 -5.38 0.67 7.92
CA LYS A 134 -6.81 0.55 7.58
C LYS A 134 -7.35 1.84 6.94
N GLU A 135 -6.99 3.02 7.45
CA GLU A 135 -7.33 4.31 6.83
C GLU A 135 -6.83 4.40 5.39
N GLY A 136 -5.58 4.00 5.13
CA GLY A 136 -5.04 3.93 3.77
C GLY A 136 -5.82 2.98 2.85
N LEU A 137 -6.34 1.87 3.38
CA LEU A 137 -7.18 0.93 2.62
C LEU A 137 -8.56 1.51 2.28
N GLU A 138 -9.13 2.33 3.16
CA GLU A 138 -10.37 3.06 2.87
C GLU A 138 -10.14 4.07 1.74
N HIS A 139 -9.05 4.83 1.75
CA HIS A 139 -8.67 5.70 0.63
C HIS A 139 -8.49 4.93 -0.68
N LEU A 140 -7.87 3.74 -0.65
CA LEU A 140 -7.79 2.87 -1.83
C LEU A 140 -9.16 2.41 -2.32
N ARG A 141 -10.11 2.14 -1.41
CA ARG A 141 -11.48 1.76 -1.79
C ARG A 141 -12.18 2.94 -2.48
N SER A 142 -12.07 4.14 -1.92
CA SER A 142 -12.61 5.37 -2.53
C SER A 142 -12.00 5.63 -3.90
N ALA A 143 -10.68 5.52 -4.04
CA ALA A 143 -10.00 5.67 -5.32
C ALA A 143 -10.50 4.67 -6.36
N ARG A 144 -10.61 3.38 -6.00
CA ARG A 144 -11.11 2.34 -6.92
C ARG A 144 -12.57 2.53 -7.27
N ALA A 145 -13.40 3.01 -6.35
CA ALA A 145 -14.79 3.35 -6.63
C ALA A 145 -14.88 4.48 -7.66
N ALA A 146 -14.06 5.52 -7.53
CA ALA A 146 -14.00 6.62 -8.51
C ALA A 146 -13.47 6.15 -9.88
N LEU A 147 -12.50 5.24 -9.93
CA LEU A 147 -12.01 4.65 -11.19
C LEU A 147 -13.02 3.70 -11.85
N GLY A 148 -13.89 3.06 -11.06
CA GLY A 148 -14.94 2.15 -11.51
C GLY A 148 -16.25 2.86 -11.83
N GLN A 149 -16.45 4.07 -11.33
CA GLN A 149 -17.48 4.97 -11.84
C GLN A 149 -16.96 5.53 -13.16
N PRO A 150 -17.70 5.40 -14.27
CA PRO A 150 -17.33 6.14 -15.46
C PRO A 150 -17.28 7.63 -15.06
N ALA A 151 -16.27 8.36 -15.53
CA ALA A 151 -16.08 9.80 -15.34
C ALA A 151 -17.27 10.69 -15.82
N SER A 152 -18.44 10.08 -16.06
CA SER A 152 -19.70 10.63 -16.55
C SER A 152 -20.67 11.07 -15.46
N ALA A 153 -20.43 10.82 -14.16
CA ALA A 153 -21.31 11.33 -13.09
C ALA A 153 -20.97 12.77 -12.64
N ALA A 154 -19.85 13.33 -13.09
CA ALA A 154 -19.46 14.72 -12.83
C ALA A 154 -19.85 15.69 -13.96
N VAL A 155 -20.55 15.21 -14.99
CA VAL A 155 -21.24 16.07 -15.99
C VAL A 155 -22.75 16.15 -15.67
N ASP A 156 -23.10 16.11 -14.38
CA ASP A 156 -24.45 16.43 -13.92
C ASP A 156 -24.40 17.48 -12.80
N GLY A 157 -24.33 18.76 -13.22
CA GLY A 157 -24.81 19.90 -12.44
C GLY A 157 -23.92 21.16 -12.47
N PRO A 158 -24.49 22.38 -12.49
CA PRO A 158 -25.87 22.69 -12.16
C PRO A 158 -26.79 22.80 -13.40
N ALA A 159 -27.98 22.22 -13.28
CA ALA A 159 -29.10 22.48 -14.15
C ALA A 159 -29.37 24.00 -14.22
N LEU A 160 -29.07 24.61 -15.36
CA LEU A 160 -29.71 25.86 -15.73
C LEU A 160 -31.22 25.61 -15.84
N PRO A 161 -32.07 26.53 -15.35
CA PRO A 161 -33.50 26.31 -15.29
C PRO A 161 -34.06 25.99 -16.68
N ARG A 162 -34.84 24.92 -16.76
CA ARG A 162 -35.67 24.52 -17.91
C ARG A 162 -36.81 25.54 -18.08
N ALA A 163 -36.46 26.78 -18.42
CA ALA A 163 -37.37 27.90 -18.64
C ALA A 163 -37.13 28.56 -20.01
N ALA A 164 -36.65 27.80 -20.99
CA ALA A 164 -36.54 28.22 -22.39
C ALA A 164 -37.18 27.23 -23.37
N ARG A 165 -38.20 26.49 -22.93
CA ARG A 165 -39.18 25.90 -23.87
C ARG A 165 -40.41 26.78 -23.87
N VAL A 166 -40.32 27.88 -24.64
CA VAL A 166 -41.49 28.66 -25.05
C VAL A 166 -42.35 27.77 -25.95
N PRO A 167 -43.65 27.63 -25.69
CA PRO A 167 -44.55 26.91 -26.57
C PRO A 167 -44.88 27.80 -27.78
N ALA A 168 -44.25 27.53 -28.92
CA ALA A 168 -44.71 28.08 -30.20
C ALA A 168 -45.86 27.23 -30.72
N VAL A 169 -47.06 27.73 -30.46
CA VAL A 169 -48.29 27.39 -31.18
C VAL A 169 -48.11 27.70 -32.68
N GLY A 170 -48.67 26.85 -33.54
CA GLY A 170 -48.72 27.02 -35.00
C GLY A 170 -48.88 25.65 -35.66
N ALA A 171 -50.09 25.10 -35.78
CA ALA A 171 -51.04 25.39 -36.87
C ALA A 171 -50.39 25.21 -38.26
N GLY A 172 -50.75 24.13 -38.96
CA GLY A 172 -50.36 23.90 -40.35
C GLY A 172 -50.83 22.54 -40.86
N CYS A 173 -52.02 22.52 -41.45
CA CYS A 173 -52.50 21.45 -42.32
C CYS A 173 -51.47 21.11 -43.42
N ALA A 174 -51.28 19.83 -43.69
CA ALA A 174 -50.91 19.34 -45.02
C ALA A 174 -51.53 17.95 -45.26
N VAL A 175 -52.73 17.97 -45.82
CA VAL A 175 -53.17 17.08 -46.90
C VAL A 175 -52.07 17.01 -47.98
N THR A 176 -51.61 15.81 -48.38
CA THR A 176 -51.53 15.35 -49.78
C THR A 176 -51.18 13.84 -49.88
N SER A 177 -51.99 13.13 -50.66
CA SER A 177 -51.72 11.98 -51.56
C SER A 177 -50.52 11.05 -51.34
N ARG A 178 -50.78 9.74 -51.24
CA ARG A 178 -50.82 8.83 -52.41
C ARG A 178 -51.48 7.50 -52.05
#